data_AF-A0A212DHD9-F1
#
_entry.id   AF-A0A212DHD9-F1
#
_cell.length_a   1.000
_cell.length_b   1.000
_cell.length_c   1.000
_cell.angle_alpha   90.00
_cell.angle_beta   90.00
_cell.angle_gamma   90.00
#
_symmetry.space_group_name_H-M   'P 1'
#
loop_
_entity.id
_entity.type
_entity.pdbx_description
1 polymer ?
#
loop_
_entity_poly.entity_id
_entity_poly.type
_entity_poly.pdbx_seq_one_letter_code
_entity_poly.pdbx_strand_id
1 'polypeptide(L)'
;ILHGYNLYIKRKYLILCFTEDDLRNMGPVDARIYLEEMSWNEDDHSFSLSCRCGGKYSVSKDEAEEVTLISCDTCSLIIELLHYR
;
A
#
# COMPACT_ATOMS: atom_id res chain seq x y z
N ILE A 1 -14.98 -13.48 -24.12
CA ILE A 1 -13.64 -13.14 -24.71
C ILE A 1 -13.29 -11.65 -24.54
N LEU A 2 -14.24 -10.70 -24.52
CA LEU A 2 -13.96 -9.25 -24.39
C LEU A 2 -13.57 -8.72 -22.99
N HIS A 3 -13.75 -9.50 -21.92
CA HIS A 3 -13.52 -9.02 -20.55
C HIS A 3 -12.03 -8.96 -20.14
N GLY A 4 -11.16 -9.72 -20.81
CA GLY A 4 -9.72 -9.72 -20.53
C GLY A 4 -8.94 -8.57 -21.16
N TYR A 5 -9.39 -8.08 -22.33
CA TYR A 5 -8.73 -6.99 -23.05
C TYR A 5 -8.89 -5.64 -22.31
N ASN A 6 -9.99 -5.45 -21.59
CA ASN A 6 -10.25 -4.21 -20.87
C ASN A 6 -9.29 -4.02 -19.68
N LEU A 7 -8.96 -5.09 -18.96
CA LEU A 7 -7.98 -5.06 -17.87
C LEU A 7 -6.56 -4.80 -18.39
N TYR A 8 -6.20 -5.37 -19.54
CA TYR A 8 -4.91 -5.15 -20.18
C TYR A 8 -4.74 -3.70 -20.64
N ILE A 9 -5.80 -3.14 -21.24
CA ILE A 9 -5.83 -1.75 -21.69
C ILE A 9 -5.76 -0.80 -20.49
N LYS A 10 -6.56 -1.05 -19.42
CA LYS A 10 -6.56 -0.23 -18.21
C LYS A 10 -5.21 -0.24 -17.49
N ARG A 11 -4.52 -1.39 -17.44
CA ARG A 11 -3.13 -1.50 -16.97
C ARG A 11 -2.17 -0.69 -17.85
N LYS A 12 -2.32 -0.75 -19.17
CA LYS A 12 -1.47 -0.02 -20.12
C LYS A 12 -1.63 1.51 -20.00
N TYR A 13 -2.83 1.99 -19.72
CA TYR A 13 -3.09 3.41 -19.45
C TYR A 13 -2.53 3.86 -18.08
N LEU A 14 -2.64 3.01 -17.04
CA LEU A 14 -2.04 3.30 -15.73
C LEU A 14 -0.52 3.49 -15.82
N ILE A 15 0.14 2.65 -16.63
CA ILE A 15 1.59 2.71 -16.89
C ILE A 15 1.99 4.00 -17.63
N LEU A 16 1.13 4.54 -18.51
CA LEU A 16 1.42 5.77 -19.26
C LEU A 16 1.31 7.05 -18.40
N CYS A 17 0.52 7.01 -17.32
CA CYS A 17 0.32 8.15 -16.42
C CYS A 17 1.35 8.24 -15.28
N PHE A 18 2.20 7.23 -15.10
CA PHE A 18 3.32 7.29 -14.16
C PHE A 18 4.56 7.79 -14.90
N THR A 19 5.10 8.93 -14.49
CA THR A 19 6.38 9.45 -15.00
C THR A 19 7.49 8.44 -14.71
N GLU A 20 8.53 8.35 -15.55
CA GLU A 20 9.64 7.39 -15.37
C GLU A 20 10.31 7.45 -13.98
N ASP A 21 10.23 8.59 -13.28
CA ASP A 21 10.71 8.77 -11.90
C ASP A 21 9.85 8.03 -10.86
N ASP A 22 8.56 7.90 -11.15
CA ASP A 22 7.56 7.19 -10.36
C ASP A 22 7.70 5.65 -10.58
N LEU A 23 8.14 5.24 -11.77
CA LEU A 23 8.49 3.85 -12.09
C LEU A 23 9.84 3.40 -11.51
N ARG A 24 10.81 4.29 -11.32
CA ARG A 24 12.12 3.97 -10.73
C ARG A 24 12.06 3.62 -9.24
N ASN A 25 10.97 3.99 -8.56
CA ASN A 25 10.65 3.55 -7.20
C ASN A 25 9.84 2.25 -7.15
N MET A 26 9.43 1.71 -8.30
CA MET A 26 8.73 0.43 -8.40
C MET A 26 9.75 -0.72 -8.50
N GLY A 27 10.55 -0.88 -7.44
CA GLY A 27 11.21 -2.16 -7.20
C GLY A 27 10.16 -3.25 -6.91
N PRO A 28 10.55 -4.53 -6.77
CA PRO A 28 9.70 -5.54 -6.15
C PRO A 28 9.60 -5.23 -4.65
N VAL A 29 8.86 -4.18 -4.28
CA VAL A 29 8.92 -3.63 -2.92
C VAL A 29 7.90 -4.34 -2.04
N ASP A 30 8.38 -5.40 -1.39
CA ASP A 30 7.94 -5.81 -0.07
C ASP A 30 8.47 -4.73 0.91
N ALA A 31 7.68 -3.68 1.12
CA ALA A 31 8.11 -2.53 1.92
C ALA A 31 7.98 -2.90 3.39
N ARG A 32 9.07 -2.78 4.16
CA ARG A 32 9.04 -2.94 5.62
C ARG A 32 9.00 -1.56 6.24
N ILE A 33 7.97 -1.28 7.02
CA ILE A 33 7.75 0.02 7.64
C ILE A 33 7.59 -0.16 9.15
N TYR A 34 8.25 0.70 9.91
CA TYR A 34 8.06 0.74 11.35
C TYR A 34 6.71 1.38 11.68
N LEU A 35 6.03 0.84 12.69
CA LEU A 35 4.77 1.37 13.17
C LEU A 35 4.88 2.86 13.55
N GLU A 36 6.04 3.25 14.09
CA GLU A 36 6.40 4.62 14.47
C GLU A 36 6.46 5.60 13.28
N GLU A 37 6.70 5.10 12.06
CA GLU A 37 6.70 5.93 10.84
C GLU A 37 5.29 6.10 10.24
N MET A 38 4.29 5.41 10.79
CA MET A 38 2.90 5.59 10.37
C MET A 38 2.24 6.78 11.05
N SER A 39 1.24 7.35 10.38
CA SER A 39 0.39 8.39 10.96
C SER A 39 -0.58 7.77 11.95
N TRP A 40 -0.45 8.12 13.22
CA TRP A 40 -1.40 7.74 14.26
C TRP A 40 -2.67 8.57 14.18
N ASN A 41 -3.82 7.90 14.22
CA ASN A 41 -5.14 8.50 14.29
C ASN A 41 -5.72 8.30 15.70
N GLU A 42 -5.84 9.37 16.48
CA GLU A 42 -6.34 9.32 17.86
C GLU A 42 -7.84 8.95 17.93
N ASP A 43 -8.66 9.40 16.96
CA ASP A 43 -10.11 9.16 16.97
C ASP A 43 -10.47 7.67 16.77
N ASP A 44 -9.68 6.97 15.95
CA ASP A 44 -9.92 5.56 15.56
C ASP A 44 -8.93 4.59 16.20
N HIS A 45 -7.97 5.10 16.99
CA HIS A 45 -6.87 4.33 17.58
C HIS A 45 -6.14 3.45 16.55
N SER A 46 -5.86 4.00 15.38
CA SER A 46 -5.27 3.26 14.25
C SER A 46 -4.06 3.94 13.63
N PHE A 47 -3.13 3.13 13.15
CA PHE A 47 -1.99 3.55 12.36
C PHE A 47 -2.38 3.58 10.90
N SER A 48 -1.91 4.60 10.18
CA SER A 48 -2.21 4.75 8.76
C SER A 48 -1.03 5.24 7.94
N LEU A 49 -0.93 4.74 6.71
CA LEU A 49 0.11 5.10 5.76
C LEU A 49 -0.50 5.28 4.37
N SER A 50 -0.08 6.34 3.68
CA SER A 50 -0.49 6.57 2.29
C SER A 50 0.18 5.57 1.35
N CYS A 51 -0.61 4.90 0.53
CA CYS A 51 -0.12 4.04 -0.53
C CYS A 51 0.22 4.85 -1.77
N ARG A 52 1.20 4.37 -2.56
CA ARG A 52 1.60 4.99 -3.85
C ARG A 52 0.48 4.97 -4.90
N CYS A 53 -0.55 4.14 -4.72
CA CYS A 53 -1.72 4.13 -5.59
C CYS A 53 -2.76 5.21 -5.25
N GLY A 54 -2.56 5.97 -4.16
CA GLY A 54 -3.53 6.92 -3.63
C GLY A 54 -4.51 6.33 -2.60
N GLY A 55 -4.47 5.02 -2.36
CA GLY A 55 -5.18 4.36 -1.25
C GLY A 55 -4.43 4.48 0.08
N LYS A 56 -4.88 3.74 1.09
CA LYS A 56 -4.29 3.75 2.42
C LYS A 56 -4.00 2.33 2.91
N TYR A 57 -2.96 2.21 3.72
CA TYR A 57 -2.78 1.09 4.63
C TYR A 57 -3.27 1.55 6.00
N SER A 58 -4.12 0.78 6.64
CA SER A 58 -4.62 1.08 7.98
C SER A 58 -4.65 -0.16 8.83
N VAL A 59 -4.24 -0.03 10.07
CA VAL A 59 -4.25 -1.11 11.05
C VAL A 59 -4.57 -0.53 12.42
N SER A 60 -5.50 -1.16 13.15
CA SER A 60 -5.79 -0.73 14.52
C SER A 60 -4.62 -1.08 15.44
N LYS A 61 -4.56 -0.45 16.62
CA LYS A 61 -3.52 -0.74 17.60
C LYS A 61 -3.51 -2.22 18.01
N ASP A 62 -4.68 -2.79 18.32
CA ASP A 62 -4.83 -4.19 18.70
C ASP A 62 -4.43 -5.13 17.54
N GLU A 63 -4.89 -4.86 16.31
CA GLU A 63 -4.53 -5.69 15.17
C GLU A 63 -3.04 -5.63 14.86
N ALA A 64 -2.40 -4.46 15.01
CA ALA A 64 -0.98 -4.33 14.75
C ALA A 64 -0.19 -5.33 15.61
N GLU A 65 -0.56 -5.57 16.88
CA GLU A 65 0.14 -6.54 17.73
C GLU A 65 0.03 -8.00 17.24
N GLU A 66 -1.00 -8.32 16.45
CA GLU A 66 -1.25 -9.66 15.93
C GLU A 66 -0.78 -9.84 14.47
N VAL A 67 -0.76 -8.77 13.67
CA VAL A 67 -0.47 -8.82 12.24
C VAL A 67 0.75 -8.01 11.87
N THR A 68 1.66 -8.65 11.13
CA THR A 68 2.84 -7.97 10.57
C THR A 68 2.68 -7.65 9.10
N LEU A 69 1.57 -8.00 8.45
CA LEU A 69 1.35 -7.76 7.03
C LEU A 69 -0.01 -7.08 6.84
N ILE A 70 0.00 -5.94 6.16
CA ILE A 70 -1.23 -5.19 5.90
C ILE A 70 -1.37 -4.87 4.42
N SER A 71 -2.57 -5.07 3.89
CA SER A 71 -2.91 -4.77 2.51
C SER A 71 -3.41 -3.34 2.36
N CYS A 72 -3.14 -2.74 1.20
CA CYS A 72 -3.78 -1.48 0.83
C CYS A 72 -5.29 -1.70 0.61
N ASP A 73 -6.14 -0.76 1.01
CA ASP A 73 -7.59 -0.86 0.81
C ASP A 73 -7.99 -0.79 -0.68
N THR A 74 -7.20 -0.08 -1.48
CA THR A 74 -7.55 0.26 -2.87
C THR A 74 -6.87 -0.64 -3.90
N CYS A 75 -5.77 -1.30 -3.55
CA CYS A 75 -4.98 -2.11 -4.48
C CYS A 75 -4.46 -3.40 -3.82
N SER A 76 -3.84 -4.28 -4.61
CA SER A 76 -3.31 -5.56 -4.11
C SER A 76 -1.90 -5.47 -3.51
N LEU A 77 -1.43 -4.27 -3.18
CA LEU A 77 -0.13 -4.09 -2.52
C LEU A 77 -0.24 -4.45 -1.04
N ILE A 78 0.83 -5.05 -0.52
CA ILE A 78 0.97 -5.48 0.86
C ILE A 78 2.31 -4.94 1.36
N ILE A 79 2.35 -4.52 2.62
CA ILE A 79 3.57 -4.07 3.30
C ILE A 79 3.74 -4.84 4.62
N GLU A 80 4.98 -4.95 5.06
CA GLU A 80 5.32 -5.54 6.35
C GLU A 80 5.47 -4.46 7.43
N LEU A 81 4.84 -4.67 8.57
CA LEU A 81 4.94 -3.85 9.78
C LEU A 81 6.05 -4.36 10.69
N LEU A 82 6.91 -3.44 11.12
CA LEU A 82 7.96 -3.70 12.10
C LEU A 82 7.60 -3.01 13.42
N HIS A 83 7.56 -3.78 14.50
CA HIS A 83 7.21 -3.30 15.83
C HIS A 83 8.37 -2.62 16.57
N TYR A 84 9.61 -3.00 16.25
CA TYR A 84 10.82 -2.51 16.91
C TYR A 84 12.01 -2.54 15.95
N ARG A 85 12.98 -1.65 16.16
CA ARG A 85 14.28 -1.63 15.48
C ARG A 85 15.35 -2.43 16.24
#